data_AF-A0A015INR9-F1
#
_entry.id   AF-A0A015INR9-F1
#
_cell.length_a   1.000
_cell.length_b   1.000
_cell.length_c   1.000
_cell.angle_alpha   90.00
_cell.angle_beta   90.00
_cell.angle_gamma   90.00
#
_symmetry.space_group_name_H-M   'P 1'
#
loop_
_entity.id
_entity.type
_entity.pdbx_description
1 polymer ?
#
loop_
_entity_poly.entity_id
_entity_poly.type
_entity_poly.pdbx_seq_one_letter_code
_entity_poly.pdbx_strand_id
1 'polypeptide(L)'
;MAADPLTNEEMIQIFEHPDMSNNMPDGLLRRVFLWVGCCTTRRGGSYHNIIAEHFKERDDGGFNVITIHDKTHQGGYYHKTNSNQHPIHNIPPDEIGVHGACCDIKKYLKLRPRNAEANFFLRINKDPKEIENGNWYTTSYMGRNKLSGMLKEICNITGIDCTNKRIVNHSLRKYTAQKLNDEGLDSQAIMNISKTE
;
A
#
# COMPACT_ATOMS: atom_id res chain seq x y z
N MET A 1 12.91 11.02 16.58
CA MET A 1 13.34 9.61 16.39
C MET A 1 12.88 9.12 15.03
N ALA A 2 13.76 8.47 14.28
CA ALA A 2 13.45 7.87 12.99
C ALA A 2 12.56 6.62 13.18
N ALA A 3 11.74 6.27 12.17
CA ALA A 3 10.99 5.02 12.19
C ALA A 3 11.93 3.82 12.07
N ASP A 4 11.60 2.66 12.63
CA ASP A 4 12.36 1.42 12.42
C ASP A 4 11.75 0.61 11.27
N PRO A 5 12.55 -0.07 10.44
CA PRO A 5 12.04 -0.98 9.42
C PRO A 5 11.38 -2.21 10.07
N LEU A 6 10.43 -2.82 9.36
CA LEU A 6 10.03 -4.21 9.63
C LEU A 6 11.11 -5.15 9.07
N THR A 7 11.30 -6.34 9.65
CA THR A 7 12.15 -7.38 9.06
C THR A 7 11.39 -8.21 8.03
N ASN A 8 12.10 -9.06 7.26
CA ASN A 8 11.47 -10.00 6.35
C ASN A 8 10.54 -10.98 7.09
N GLU A 9 10.99 -11.49 8.23
CA GLU A 9 10.23 -12.42 9.07
C GLU A 9 8.95 -11.76 9.59
N GLU A 10 9.02 -10.50 10.00
CA GLU A 10 7.85 -9.72 10.43
C GLU A 10 6.87 -9.50 9.27
N MET A 11 7.37 -9.20 8.07
CA MET A 11 6.52 -9.04 6.89
C MET A 11 5.85 -10.36 6.46
N ILE A 12 6.57 -11.49 6.53
CA ILE A 12 6.01 -12.82 6.29
C ILE A 12 4.93 -13.14 7.32
N GLN A 13 5.23 -12.96 8.62
CA GLN A 13 4.27 -13.16 9.71
C GLN A 13 3.01 -12.32 9.51
N ILE A 14 3.16 -11.05 9.10
CA ILE A 14 2.01 -10.19 8.78
C ILE A 14 1.21 -10.80 7.63
N PHE A 15 1.82 -11.08 6.48
CA PHE A 15 1.08 -11.52 5.29
C PHE A 15 0.45 -12.91 5.42
N GLU A 16 1.01 -13.79 6.25
CA GLU A 16 0.48 -15.13 6.52
C GLU A 16 -0.59 -15.16 7.62
N HIS A 17 -0.78 -14.05 8.35
CA HIS A 17 -1.77 -13.99 9.43
C HIS A 17 -3.22 -14.10 8.89
N PRO A 18 -4.11 -14.88 9.53
CA PRO A 18 -5.50 -15.06 9.07
C PRO A 18 -6.29 -13.75 8.90
N ASP A 19 -6.10 -12.78 9.80
CA ASP A 19 -6.76 -11.46 9.71
C ASP A 19 -6.27 -10.57 8.56
N MET A 20 -5.24 -11.01 7.85
CA MET A 20 -4.77 -10.40 6.61
C MET A 20 -5.36 -11.09 5.38
N SER A 21 -6.18 -12.15 5.53
CA SER A 21 -6.78 -12.88 4.40
C SER A 21 -7.44 -11.96 3.37
N ASN A 22 -7.05 -12.12 2.11
CA ASN A 22 -7.63 -11.33 1.03
C ASN A 22 -9.08 -11.74 0.69
N ASN A 23 -9.62 -12.76 1.35
CA ASN A 23 -11.03 -13.17 1.26
C ASN A 23 -11.93 -12.43 2.26
N MET A 24 -11.36 -11.57 3.08
CA MET A 24 -12.11 -10.71 4.00
C MET A 24 -11.93 -9.23 3.63
N PRO A 25 -12.95 -8.38 3.80
CA PRO A 25 -12.86 -6.96 3.47
C PRO A 25 -11.69 -6.24 4.16
N ASP A 26 -11.56 -6.45 5.47
CA ASP A 26 -10.48 -5.90 6.31
C ASP A 26 -9.11 -6.44 5.91
N GLY A 27 -9.00 -7.76 5.73
CA GLY A 27 -7.74 -8.40 5.37
C GLY A 27 -7.22 -7.92 4.01
N LEU A 28 -8.08 -7.90 2.99
CA LEU A 28 -7.73 -7.36 1.67
C LEU A 28 -7.31 -5.88 1.76
N LEU A 29 -8.04 -5.05 2.51
CA LEU A 29 -7.71 -3.63 2.65
C LEU A 29 -6.34 -3.43 3.30
N ARG A 30 -6.03 -4.19 4.37
CA ARG A 30 -4.74 -4.12 5.06
C ARG A 30 -3.60 -4.61 4.16
N ARG A 31 -3.79 -5.70 3.40
CA ARG A 31 -2.80 -6.19 2.43
C ARG A 31 -2.50 -5.15 1.38
N VAL A 32 -3.53 -4.57 0.75
CA VAL A 32 -3.34 -3.52 -0.25
C VAL A 32 -2.68 -2.27 0.35
N PHE A 33 -2.99 -1.92 1.60
CA PHE A 33 -2.29 -0.83 2.28
C PHE A 33 -0.78 -1.09 2.41
N LEU A 34 -0.38 -2.31 2.80
CA LEU A 34 1.03 -2.70 2.87
C LEU A 34 1.68 -2.64 1.49
N TRP A 35 1.05 -3.24 0.47
CA TRP A 35 1.56 -3.22 -0.90
C TRP A 35 1.77 -1.81 -1.41
N VAL A 36 0.73 -0.97 -1.36
CA VAL A 36 0.82 0.43 -1.79
C VAL A 36 1.89 1.18 -1.00
N GLY A 37 2.04 0.90 0.30
CA GLY A 37 3.07 1.52 1.13
C GLY A 37 4.50 1.12 0.74
N CYS A 38 4.72 -0.15 0.45
CA CYS A 38 5.99 -0.67 -0.06
C CYS A 38 6.30 -0.18 -1.48
N CYS A 39 5.28 -0.12 -2.34
CA CYS A 39 5.40 0.19 -3.77
C CYS A 39 5.59 1.68 -4.06
N THR A 40 4.90 2.55 -3.32
CA THR A 40 4.86 3.99 -3.66
C THR A 40 5.85 4.84 -2.87
N THR A 41 6.56 4.27 -1.89
CA THR A 41 7.58 4.92 -1.04
C THR A 41 7.18 6.29 -0.46
N ARG A 42 5.87 6.55 -0.31
CA ARG A 42 5.33 7.85 0.08
C ARG A 42 5.65 8.21 1.53
N ARG A 43 5.95 9.49 1.78
CA ARG A 43 6.19 10.03 3.14
C ARG A 43 4.88 9.99 3.94
N GLY A 44 4.95 9.67 5.23
CA GLY A 44 3.86 9.24 6.13
C GLY A 44 2.61 10.13 6.29
N GLY A 45 2.46 11.20 5.51
CA GLY A 45 1.24 11.99 5.39
C GLY A 45 0.49 11.81 4.07
N SER A 46 1.02 11.12 3.05
CA SER A 46 0.49 11.21 1.66
C SER A 46 -0.48 10.09 1.25
N TYR A 47 -0.75 9.10 2.11
CA TYR A 47 -1.66 7.98 1.81
C TYR A 47 -3.11 8.43 1.52
N HIS A 48 -3.55 9.52 2.16
CA HIS A 48 -4.88 10.08 1.92
C HIS A 48 -5.03 10.71 0.52
N ASN A 49 -3.92 11.05 -0.17
CA ASN A 49 -3.94 11.66 -1.51
C ASN A 49 -3.59 10.65 -2.61
N ILE A 50 -3.61 9.36 -2.30
CA ILE A 50 -3.48 8.32 -3.32
C ILE A 50 -4.84 8.21 -4.01
N ILE A 51 -4.85 8.19 -5.34
CA ILE A 51 -6.05 8.16 -6.18
C ILE A 51 -6.13 6.80 -6.86
N ALA A 52 -7.31 6.17 -6.85
CA ALA A 52 -7.54 4.87 -7.45
C ALA A 52 -7.21 4.85 -8.94
N GLU A 53 -7.64 5.88 -9.67
CA GLU A 53 -7.44 5.99 -11.11
C GLU A 53 -5.97 6.10 -11.53
N HIS A 54 -5.06 6.41 -10.61
CA HIS A 54 -3.63 6.47 -10.92
C HIS A 54 -2.98 5.10 -11.03
N PHE A 55 -3.66 4.02 -10.63
CA PHE A 55 -3.21 2.64 -10.81
C PHE A 55 -3.68 2.16 -12.18
N LYS A 56 -2.77 2.15 -13.15
CA LYS A 56 -3.03 1.68 -14.51
C LYS A 56 -2.44 0.30 -14.68
N GLU A 57 -3.31 -0.71 -14.83
CA GLU A 57 -2.90 -2.07 -15.16
C GLU A 57 -2.22 -2.08 -16.54
N ARG A 58 -1.14 -2.85 -16.65
CA ARG A 58 -0.36 -3.08 -17.87
C ARG A 58 -0.73 -4.43 -18.49
N ASP A 59 -0.43 -4.61 -19.77
CA ASP A 59 -0.72 -5.86 -20.50
C ASP A 59 -0.02 -7.09 -19.91
N ASP A 60 1.12 -6.90 -19.24
CA ASP A 60 1.85 -7.97 -18.55
C ASP A 60 1.26 -8.34 -17.18
N GLY A 61 0.19 -7.66 -16.74
CA GLY A 61 -0.44 -7.85 -15.43
C GLY A 61 0.17 -7.01 -14.30
N GLY A 62 1.20 -6.20 -14.58
CA GLY A 62 1.77 -5.22 -13.66
C GLY A 62 0.93 -3.94 -13.55
N PHE A 63 1.37 -2.98 -12.73
CA PHE A 63 0.76 -1.65 -12.64
C PHE A 63 1.76 -0.52 -12.83
N ASN A 64 1.34 0.52 -13.53
CA ASN A 64 1.94 1.85 -13.47
C ASN A 64 1.16 2.71 -12.47
N VAL A 65 1.84 3.25 -11.46
CA VAL A 65 1.23 4.11 -10.44
C VAL A 65 1.73 5.54 -10.59
N ILE A 66 0.84 6.43 -11.03
CA ILE A 66 1.16 7.85 -11.19
C ILE A 66 1.09 8.53 -9.82
N THR A 67 2.20 9.11 -9.36
CA THR A 67 2.20 9.87 -8.12
C THR A 67 2.21 11.37 -8.38
N ILE A 68 1.08 12.02 -8.08
CA ILE A 68 1.04 13.48 -7.98
C ILE A 68 1.70 13.85 -6.65
N HIS A 69 2.81 14.59 -6.71
CA HIS A 69 3.49 15.11 -5.53
C HIS A 69 2.69 16.25 -4.92
N ASP A 70 2.14 16.03 -3.73
CA ASP A 70 1.84 17.13 -2.83
C ASP A 70 3.10 17.43 -2.02
N LYS A 71 3.77 18.52 -2.37
CA LYS A 71 4.36 19.46 -1.42
C LYS A 71 4.55 20.79 -2.13
N THR A 72 3.94 21.83 -1.56
CA THR A 72 4.53 23.17 -1.59
C THR A 72 6.00 23.03 -1.20
N HIS A 73 6.88 23.33 -2.14
CA HIS A 73 8.30 23.41 -1.89
C HIS A 73 8.52 24.39 -0.72
N GLN A 74 9.16 23.93 0.37
CA GLN A 74 9.92 24.83 1.24
C GLN A 74 11.16 25.28 0.46
N GLY A 75 10.90 26.15 -0.52
CA GLY A 75 11.80 26.64 -1.55
C GLY A 75 10.92 27.47 -2.47
N GLY A 76 10.61 28.68 -2.02
CA GLY A 76 9.56 29.52 -2.59
C GLY A 76 9.64 29.67 -4.10
N TYR A 77 8.47 29.68 -4.75
CA TYR A 77 8.06 30.28 -6.03
C TYR A 77 9.01 30.34 -7.26
N TYR A 78 10.25 29.88 -7.22
CA TYR A 78 11.28 30.14 -8.23
C TYR A 78 12.24 28.97 -8.44
N HIS A 79 11.73 27.74 -8.45
CA HIS A 79 12.40 26.66 -9.19
C HIS A 79 11.34 25.82 -9.91
N LYS A 80 10.99 26.26 -11.12
CA LYS A 80 10.39 25.37 -12.12
C LYS A 80 11.45 24.34 -12.49
N THR A 81 11.38 23.15 -11.92
CA THR A 81 12.00 22.01 -12.57
C THR A 81 11.19 21.73 -13.84
N ASN A 82 11.84 21.79 -14.99
CA ASN A 82 11.24 21.58 -16.32
C ASN A 82 10.83 20.11 -16.58
N SER A 83 10.37 19.38 -15.56
CA SER A 83 9.78 18.05 -15.74
C SER A 83 8.34 18.08 -15.24
N ASN A 84 7.40 18.38 -16.14
CA ASN A 84 5.96 18.17 -15.93
C ASN A 84 5.59 16.67 -15.83
N GLN A 85 6.57 15.76 -15.71
CA GLN A 85 6.32 14.33 -15.60
C GLN A 85 6.14 13.97 -14.12
N HIS A 86 4.92 13.56 -13.78
CA HIS A 86 4.64 12.92 -12.50
C HIS A 86 5.45 11.62 -12.41
N PRO A 87 6.16 11.36 -11.29
CA PRO A 87 6.87 10.09 -11.14
C PRO A 87 5.90 8.91 -11.25
N ILE A 88 6.28 7.96 -12.11
CA ILE A 88 5.59 6.69 -12.32
C ILE A 88 6.34 5.63 -11.51
N HIS A 89 5.61 4.91 -10.65
CA HIS A 89 6.14 3.74 -9.95
C HIS A 89 5.63 2.48 -10.63
N ASN A 90 6.54 1.56 -10.96
CA ASN A 90 6.22 0.32 -11.67
C ASN A 90 6.10 -0.84 -10.69
N ILE A 91 4.88 -1.37 -10.50
CA ILE A 91 4.64 -2.62 -9.79
C ILE A 91 4.76 -3.75 -10.82
N PRO A 92 5.74 -4.66 -10.71
CA PRO A 92 5.88 -5.78 -11.62
C PRO A 92 4.68 -6.73 -11.47
N PRO A 93 4.38 -7.54 -12.50
CA PRO A 93 3.39 -8.59 -12.35
C PRO A 93 3.80 -9.56 -11.24
N ASP A 94 2.79 -10.15 -10.60
CA ASP A 94 3.02 -11.22 -9.64
C ASP A 94 3.65 -12.43 -10.36
N GLU A 95 4.50 -13.16 -9.66
CA GLU A 95 5.06 -14.41 -10.16
C GLU A 95 3.95 -15.45 -10.40
N ILE A 96 4.18 -16.34 -11.37
CA ILE A 96 3.20 -17.37 -11.74
C ILE A 96 2.89 -18.25 -10.51
N GLY A 97 1.62 -18.35 -10.15
CA GLY A 97 1.16 -19.13 -8.99
C GLY A 97 1.24 -18.39 -7.65
N VAL A 98 1.72 -17.15 -7.64
CA VAL A 98 1.86 -16.33 -6.44
C VAL A 98 0.80 -15.22 -6.44
N HIS A 99 0.09 -15.07 -5.31
CA HIS A 99 -0.89 -13.99 -5.13
C HIS A 99 -0.24 -12.82 -4.38
N GLY A 100 0.39 -11.94 -5.17
CA GLY A 100 1.16 -10.80 -4.67
C GLY A 100 0.42 -9.48 -4.72
N ALA A 101 1.17 -8.40 -4.93
CA ALA A 101 0.66 -7.03 -4.92
C ALA A 101 -0.38 -6.78 -6.03
N CYS A 102 -0.14 -7.28 -7.25
CA CYS A 102 -1.03 -7.03 -8.38
C CYS A 102 -2.38 -7.73 -8.19
N CYS A 103 -2.38 -8.97 -7.71
CA CYS A 103 -3.59 -9.74 -7.44
C CYS A 103 -4.47 -9.04 -6.40
N ASP A 104 -3.90 -8.60 -5.28
CA ASP A 104 -4.66 -7.92 -4.23
C ASP A 104 -5.14 -6.52 -4.66
N ILE A 105 -4.29 -5.72 -5.31
CA ILE A 105 -4.67 -4.39 -5.83
C ILE A 105 -5.81 -4.53 -6.85
N LYS A 106 -5.69 -5.47 -7.79
CA LYS A 106 -6.72 -5.73 -8.81
C LYS A 106 -8.03 -6.18 -8.18
N LYS A 107 -7.99 -7.10 -7.19
CA LYS A 107 -9.17 -7.53 -6.45
C LYS A 107 -9.84 -6.35 -5.75
N TYR A 108 -9.06 -5.52 -5.06
CA TYR A 108 -9.55 -4.34 -4.36
C TYR A 108 -10.20 -3.34 -5.32
N LEU A 109 -9.54 -2.99 -6.44
CA LEU A 109 -10.07 -2.05 -7.42
C LEU A 109 -11.38 -2.53 -8.05
N LYS A 110 -11.55 -3.85 -8.28
CA LYS A 110 -12.80 -4.45 -8.77
C LYS A 110 -13.95 -4.37 -7.76
N LEU A 111 -13.64 -4.41 -6.46
CA LEU A 111 -14.61 -4.31 -5.37
C LEU A 111 -14.95 -2.86 -5.01
N ARG A 112 -14.30 -1.87 -5.61
CA ARG A 112 -14.64 -0.46 -5.42
C ARG A 112 -16.00 -0.16 -6.09
N PRO A 113 -16.94 0.49 -5.38
CA PRO A 113 -18.18 0.94 -5.99
C PRO A 113 -17.93 1.94 -7.13
N ARG A 114 -18.78 1.93 -8.17
CA ARG A 114 -18.64 2.80 -9.35
C ARG A 114 -18.61 4.30 -9.02
N ASN A 115 -19.36 4.74 -8.01
CA ASN A 115 -19.50 6.15 -7.61
C ASN A 115 -18.69 6.48 -6.34
N ALA A 116 -17.61 5.73 -6.08
CA ALA A 116 -16.76 5.99 -4.93
C ALA A 116 -15.92 7.25 -5.12
N GLU A 117 -15.58 7.91 -4.00
CA GLU A 117 -14.63 9.01 -3.99
C GLU A 117 -13.27 8.57 -4.59
N ALA A 118 -12.59 9.50 -5.26
CA ALA A 118 -11.39 9.21 -6.04
C ALA A 118 -10.24 8.63 -5.20
N ASN A 119 -10.21 8.91 -3.90
CA ASN A 119 -9.19 8.41 -2.98
C ASN A 119 -9.13 6.88 -3.00
N PHE A 120 -7.92 6.36 -2.93
CA PHE A 120 -7.62 4.95 -3.10
C PHE A 120 -8.19 4.09 -1.96
N PHE A 121 -8.06 4.52 -0.71
CA PHE A 121 -8.54 3.72 0.43
C PHE A 121 -9.95 4.14 0.83
N LEU A 122 -10.91 3.27 0.59
CA LEU A 122 -12.31 3.40 0.99
C LEU A 122 -12.56 2.81 2.37
N ARG A 123 -13.67 3.21 3.00
CA ARG A 123 -14.17 2.58 4.23
C ARG A 123 -14.77 1.21 3.90
N ILE A 124 -14.68 0.31 4.86
CA ILE A 124 -15.32 -1.00 4.80
C ILE A 124 -16.81 -0.83 5.13
N ASN A 125 -17.65 -1.57 4.43
CA ASN A 125 -19.07 -1.62 4.74
C ASN A 125 -19.29 -2.27 6.11
N LYS A 126 -20.26 -1.78 6.88
CA LYS A 126 -20.55 -2.31 8.22
C LYS A 126 -21.75 -3.24 8.25
N ASP A 127 -22.54 -3.26 7.17
CA ASP A 127 -23.68 -4.16 7.05
C ASP A 127 -23.19 -5.56 6.61
N PRO A 128 -23.40 -6.61 7.42
CA PRO A 128 -23.02 -7.97 7.05
C PRO A 128 -23.67 -8.44 5.74
N LYS A 129 -24.92 -8.05 5.46
CA LYS A 129 -25.63 -8.46 4.24
C LYS A 129 -24.98 -7.87 3.01
N GLU A 130 -24.54 -6.61 3.10
CA GLU A 130 -23.82 -5.96 2.01
C GLU A 130 -22.46 -6.64 1.77
N ILE A 131 -21.75 -6.99 2.85
CA ILE A 131 -20.48 -7.74 2.74
C ILE A 131 -20.70 -9.10 2.06
N GLU A 132 -21.74 -9.85 2.47
CA GLU A 132 -22.12 -11.15 1.89
C GLU A 132 -22.48 -11.03 0.40
N ASN A 133 -23.11 -9.93 0.00
CA ASN A 133 -23.43 -9.62 -1.40
C ASN A 133 -22.22 -9.11 -2.21
N GLY A 134 -21.03 -9.02 -1.62
CA GLY A 134 -19.81 -8.55 -2.28
C GLY A 134 -19.59 -7.03 -2.23
N ASN A 135 -20.48 -6.27 -1.58
CA ASN A 135 -20.38 -4.81 -1.41
C ASN A 135 -19.47 -4.46 -0.22
N TRP A 136 -18.20 -4.82 -0.33
CA TRP A 136 -17.22 -4.77 0.76
C TRP A 136 -16.83 -3.35 1.17
N TYR A 137 -16.84 -2.40 0.25
CA TYR A 137 -16.38 -1.03 0.48
C TYR A 137 -17.50 -0.04 0.22
N THR A 138 -17.55 1.03 1.01
CA THR A 138 -18.49 2.14 0.80
C THR A 138 -17.93 3.10 -0.24
N THR A 139 -18.76 4.03 -0.72
CA THR A 139 -18.31 5.10 -1.62
C THR A 139 -17.40 6.12 -0.94
N SER A 140 -17.30 6.11 0.39
CA SER A 140 -16.55 7.12 1.15
C SER A 140 -15.11 6.71 1.44
N TYR A 141 -14.18 7.65 1.33
CA TYR A 141 -12.78 7.44 1.65
C TYR A 141 -12.53 7.29 3.16
N MET A 142 -11.46 6.58 3.48
CA MET A 142 -11.00 6.36 4.83
C MET A 142 -10.30 7.60 5.40
N GLY A 143 -10.70 8.01 6.60
CA GLY A 143 -10.16 9.20 7.24
C GLY A 143 -8.65 9.12 7.49
N ARG A 144 -7.97 10.28 7.38
CA ARG A 144 -6.52 10.42 7.56
C ARG A 144 -5.99 9.78 8.85
N ASN A 145 -6.71 9.92 9.95
CA ASN A 145 -6.30 9.37 11.25
C ASN A 145 -6.25 7.82 11.23
N LYS A 146 -7.25 7.18 10.61
CA LYS A 146 -7.29 5.72 10.47
C LYS A 146 -6.14 5.23 9.58
N LEU A 147 -5.90 5.89 8.44
CA LEU A 147 -4.75 5.57 7.58
C LEU A 147 -3.41 5.78 8.28
N SER A 148 -3.26 6.84 9.07
CA SER A 148 -2.03 7.13 9.82
C SER A 148 -1.72 6.07 10.89
N GLY A 149 -2.74 5.41 11.44
CA GLY A 149 -2.60 4.37 12.45
C GLY A 149 -2.58 2.94 11.88
N MET A 150 -2.79 2.77 10.58
CA MET A 150 -3.07 1.44 10.00
C MET A 150 -1.92 0.46 10.15
N LEU A 151 -0.66 0.87 9.97
CA LEU A 151 0.47 -0.05 10.16
C LEU A 151 0.56 -0.54 11.61
N LYS A 152 0.34 0.36 12.58
CA LYS A 152 0.36 0.00 14.00
C LYS A 152 -0.78 -0.97 14.34
N GLU A 153 -1.95 -0.77 13.77
CA GLU A 153 -3.08 -1.69 13.91
C GLU A 153 -2.76 -3.07 13.32
N ILE A 154 -2.14 -3.13 12.14
CA ILE A 154 -1.69 -4.38 11.53
C ILE A 154 -0.69 -5.10 12.45
N CYS A 155 0.34 -4.41 12.93
CA CYS A 155 1.32 -5.00 13.86
C CYS A 155 0.67 -5.55 15.13
N ASN A 156 -0.30 -4.82 15.71
CA ASN A 156 -1.01 -5.29 16.89
C ASN A 156 -1.84 -6.56 16.62
N ILE A 157 -2.57 -6.60 15.50
CA ILE A 157 -3.42 -7.74 15.13
C ILE A 157 -2.57 -8.98 14.82
N THR A 158 -1.42 -8.77 14.19
CA THR A 158 -0.53 -9.85 13.74
C THR A 158 0.49 -10.28 14.80
N GLY A 159 0.46 -9.67 15.99
CA GLY A 159 1.34 -10.01 17.11
C GLY A 159 2.79 -9.57 16.96
N ILE A 160 3.06 -8.54 16.15
CA ILE A 160 4.41 -7.98 15.98
C ILE A 160 4.77 -7.14 17.20
N ASP A 161 5.85 -7.51 17.89
CA ASP A 161 6.34 -6.77 19.05
C ASP A 161 6.95 -5.42 18.64
N CYS A 162 6.21 -4.35 18.92
CA CYS A 162 6.63 -2.98 18.67
C CYS A 162 7.20 -2.27 19.92
N THR A 163 7.42 -2.95 21.04
CA THR A 163 7.74 -2.32 22.34
C THR A 163 9.02 -1.48 22.27
N ASN A 164 10.03 -1.98 21.55
CA ASN A 164 11.31 -1.30 21.36
C ASN A 164 11.52 -0.80 19.92
N LYS A 165 10.47 -0.79 19.10
CA LYS A 165 10.52 -0.40 17.69
C LYS A 165 9.52 0.72 17.42
N ARG A 166 10.00 1.81 16.82
CA ARG A 166 9.11 2.87 16.33
C ARG A 166 8.53 2.49 14.97
N ILE A 167 7.49 1.66 14.99
CA ILE A 167 6.75 1.26 13.79
C ILE A 167 5.67 2.29 13.45
N VAL A 168 5.78 2.89 12.26
CA VAL A 168 4.82 3.84 11.68
C VAL A 168 4.77 3.63 10.17
N ASN A 169 3.81 4.18 9.43
CA ASN A 169 3.71 3.96 7.96
C ASN A 169 5.00 4.20 7.16
N HIS A 170 5.94 5.02 7.68
CA HIS A 170 7.26 5.23 7.08
C HIS A 170 8.20 4.00 7.20
N SER A 171 7.93 3.08 8.11
CA SER A 171 8.63 1.80 8.30
C SER A 171 8.55 0.92 7.05
N LEU A 172 7.43 0.91 6.33
CA LEU A 172 7.27 0.16 5.07
C LEU A 172 8.27 0.61 4.00
N ARG A 173 8.49 1.93 3.89
CA ARG A 173 9.51 2.47 2.98
C ARG A 173 10.92 2.05 3.39
N LYS A 174 11.21 2.06 4.69
CA LYS A 174 12.53 1.65 5.18
C LYS A 174 12.79 0.17 4.92
N TYR A 175 11.78 -0.67 5.15
CA TYR A 175 11.81 -2.08 4.78
C TYR A 175 12.13 -2.25 3.29
N THR A 176 11.36 -1.62 2.40
CA THR A 176 11.62 -1.70 0.96
C THR A 176 13.04 -1.25 0.60
N ALA A 177 13.51 -0.13 1.16
CA ALA A 177 14.86 0.37 0.87
C ALA A 177 15.96 -0.59 1.34
N GLN A 178 15.79 -1.24 2.50
CA GLN A 178 16.76 -2.24 2.98
C GLN A 178 16.75 -3.48 2.11
N LYS A 179 15.57 -4.03 1.84
CA LYS A 179 15.44 -5.25 1.06
C LYS A 179 15.97 -5.08 -0.38
N LEU A 180 15.79 -3.91 -1.00
CA LEU A 180 16.41 -3.60 -2.29
C LEU A 180 17.94 -3.55 -2.22
N ASN A 181 18.51 -2.95 -1.18
CA ASN A 181 19.96 -2.92 -0.98
C ASN A 181 20.51 -4.34 -0.77
N ASP A 182 19.82 -5.16 0.02
CA ASP A 182 20.24 -6.53 0.33
C ASP A 182 20.19 -7.44 -0.91
N GLU A 183 19.22 -7.22 -1.81
CA GLU A 183 19.09 -7.94 -3.08
C GLU A 183 19.91 -7.34 -4.23
N GLY A 184 20.62 -6.23 -4.01
CA GLY A 184 21.39 -5.53 -5.04
C GLY A 184 20.52 -4.96 -6.17
N LEU A 185 19.25 -4.69 -5.90
CA LEU A 185 18.26 -4.22 -6.87
C LEU A 185 18.19 -2.69 -6.92
N ASP A 186 17.77 -2.17 -8.08
CA ASP A 186 17.55 -0.73 -8.23
C ASP A 186 16.46 -0.22 -7.28
N SER A 187 16.59 1.02 -6.81
CA SER A 187 15.64 1.66 -5.89
C SER A 187 14.21 1.77 -6.43
N GLN A 188 14.00 1.57 -7.74
CA GLN A 188 12.68 1.54 -8.39
C GLN A 188 12.13 0.12 -8.58
N ALA A 189 12.89 -0.94 -8.30
CA ALA A 189 12.37 -2.29 -8.30
C ALA A 189 11.36 -2.45 -7.15
N ILE A 190 10.21 -3.04 -7.45
CA ILE A 190 9.20 -3.36 -6.45
C ILE A 190 9.29 -4.86 -6.20
N MET A 191 9.43 -5.23 -4.93
CA MET A 191 9.65 -6.61 -4.53
C MET A 191 8.33 -7.31 -4.22
N ASN A 192 8.19 -8.51 -4.76
CA ASN A 192 7.16 -9.45 -4.33
C ASN A 192 7.51 -9.96 -2.93
N ILE A 193 6.70 -9.64 -1.91
CA ILE A 193 6.97 -10.04 -0.50
C ILE A 193 6.43 -11.45 -0.23
N SER A 194 6.51 -12.33 -1.23
CA SER A 194 5.92 -13.66 -1.19
C SER A 194 6.99 -14.69 -1.54
N LYS A 195 7.39 -15.44 -0.50
CA LYS A 195 8.24 -16.63 -0.45
C LYS A 195 9.25 -16.76 -1.59
N THR A 196 10.46 -16.26 -1.33
CA THR A 196 11.66 -16.97 -1.77
C THR A 196 11.83 -18.15 -0.83
N GLU A 197 11.36 -19.33 -1.24
CA GLU A 197 11.93 -20.60 -0.79
C GLU A 197 13.06 -21.00 -1.75
#